data_AF-A0A1V4MVU1-F1
#
_entry.id   AF-A0A1V4MVU1-F1
#
_cell.length_a   1.000
_cell.length_b   1.000
_cell.length_c   1.000
_cell.angle_alpha   90.00
_cell.angle_beta   90.00
_cell.angle_gamma   90.00
#
_symmetry.space_group_name_H-M   'P 1'
#
loop_
_entity.id
_entity.type
_entity.pdbx_description
1 polymer ?
#
loop_
_entity_poly.entity_id
_entity_poly.type
_entity_poly.pdbx_seq_one_letter_code
_entity_poly.pdbx_strand_id
1 'polypeptide(L)'
;MSLAGFFDPETAFPWRGELDAVTGIPPRKALDRSLPLLLRRMGGEALPMAALMLDIDHFKKFNDKWGHSTGDRVLRHVSGLIRQAVMYRGEAYRYGGEEITVLLPNATPDEASMTAERIRLLVYNSPVEGSHQEQPEAAPVPLIISVSVGVSSFPSVEGSELLVAADQALYQAKNEGRNRVCIYSPDGSGNDGKVTLEVTFPAPSSISEGSYIILTRWFRHRQEMTEIEAREISDPSRGVREIAEGRAPDGGYVTAEITGRVTSVERRVDKTFFSFEVRPETLELMFNHLKDKGK
;
A
#
# COMPACT_ATOMS: atom_id res chain seq x y z
N MET A 1 26.99 10.21 -22.98
CA MET A 1 25.79 10.18 -23.86
C MET A 1 24.65 10.82 -23.10
N SER A 2 24.07 11.91 -23.61
CA SER A 2 23.11 12.72 -22.85
C SER A 2 21.72 12.09 -22.78
N LEU A 3 21.07 12.27 -21.62
CA LEU A 3 19.75 11.77 -21.21
C LEU A 3 18.54 12.45 -21.89
N ALA A 4 18.72 13.07 -23.06
CA ALA A 4 17.74 14.00 -23.64
C ALA A 4 16.95 13.45 -24.86
N GLY A 5 16.86 12.12 -25.01
CA GLY A 5 16.45 11.51 -26.28
C GLY A 5 14.98 11.09 -26.48
N PHE A 6 14.13 11.01 -25.44
CA PHE A 6 12.85 10.29 -25.57
C PHE A 6 11.60 11.00 -25.01
N PHE A 7 11.70 12.27 -24.62
CA PHE A 7 10.53 13.00 -24.14
C PHE A 7 10.23 14.18 -25.06
N ASP A 8 9.29 13.98 -25.98
CA ASP A 8 8.69 15.07 -26.75
C ASP A 8 7.53 15.66 -25.93
N PRO A 9 7.64 16.92 -25.47
CA PRO A 9 6.61 17.59 -24.68
C PRO A 9 5.26 17.71 -25.41
N GLU A 10 5.23 17.65 -26.74
CA GLU A 10 3.99 17.71 -27.52
C GLU A 10 3.26 16.35 -27.61
N THR A 11 3.99 15.24 -27.42
CA THR A 11 3.40 13.88 -27.37
C THR A 11 3.19 13.37 -25.94
N ALA A 12 3.75 14.08 -24.95
CA ALA A 12 3.52 13.86 -23.54
C ALA A 12 2.20 14.50 -23.09
N PHE A 13 1.11 13.73 -23.22
CA PHE A 13 -0.16 13.94 -22.49
C PHE A 13 -0.80 15.33 -22.50
N PRO A 14 -0.91 16.08 -23.61
CA PRO A 14 -1.91 17.13 -23.63
C PRO A 14 -3.28 16.45 -23.70
N TRP A 15 -3.91 16.16 -22.56
CA TRP A 15 -5.35 15.94 -22.55
C TRP A 15 -6.00 17.20 -23.11
N ARG A 16 -6.55 17.10 -24.33
CA ARG A 16 -7.17 18.22 -25.06
C ARG A 16 -8.67 18.35 -24.77
N GLY A 17 -9.18 17.61 -23.78
CA GLY A 17 -10.56 17.71 -23.34
C GLY A 17 -10.72 18.72 -22.20
N GLU A 18 -11.95 18.84 -21.71
CA GLU A 18 -12.25 19.67 -20.54
C GLU A 18 -11.53 19.13 -19.30
N LEU A 19 -10.91 20.02 -18.54
CA LEU A 19 -10.28 19.74 -17.25
C LEU A 19 -11.34 19.76 -16.15
N ASP A 20 -11.06 19.11 -15.03
CA ASP A 20 -11.91 19.24 -13.85
C ASP A 20 -11.94 20.70 -13.36
N ALA A 21 -13.14 21.24 -13.20
CA ALA A 21 -13.37 22.65 -12.93
C ALA A 21 -12.80 23.14 -11.59
N VAL A 22 -12.64 22.23 -10.61
CA VAL A 22 -12.06 22.58 -9.31
C VAL A 22 -10.55 22.50 -9.40
N THR A 23 -10.01 21.32 -9.75
CA THR A 23 -8.60 20.98 -9.61
C THR A 23 -7.72 21.43 -10.77
N GLY A 24 -8.29 21.67 -11.95
CA GLY A 24 -7.53 22.02 -13.15
C GLY A 24 -6.65 20.89 -13.69
N ILE A 25 -6.97 19.63 -13.33
CA ILE A 25 -6.35 18.42 -13.87
C ILE A 25 -7.37 17.59 -14.67
N PRO A 26 -6.94 16.73 -15.59
CA PRO A 26 -7.86 15.87 -16.34
C PRO A 26 -8.81 15.04 -15.45
N PRO A 27 -10.09 14.86 -15.82
CA PRO A 27 -11.04 14.07 -15.02
C PRO A 27 -10.83 12.56 -15.22
N ARG A 28 -11.48 11.72 -14.41
CA ARG A 28 -11.43 10.25 -14.51
C ARG A 28 -11.70 9.71 -15.93
N LYS A 29 -12.61 10.32 -16.68
CA LYS A 29 -12.87 9.92 -18.08
C LYS A 29 -11.62 10.05 -18.98
N ALA A 30 -10.71 10.98 -18.65
CA ALA A 30 -9.42 11.10 -19.33
C ALA A 30 -8.46 9.99 -18.93
N LEU A 31 -8.45 9.60 -17.65
CA LEU A 31 -7.69 8.45 -17.15
C LEU A 31 -8.13 7.16 -17.87
N ASP A 32 -9.43 6.88 -17.91
CA ASP A 32 -10.02 5.68 -18.53
C ASP A 32 -9.63 5.54 -20.02
N ARG A 33 -9.43 6.67 -20.70
CA ARG A 33 -8.96 6.72 -22.09
C ARG A 33 -7.45 6.57 -22.22
N SER A 34 -6.69 7.17 -21.30
CA SER A 34 -5.24 7.25 -21.39
C SER A 34 -4.57 5.93 -20.98
N LEU A 35 -5.04 5.33 -19.88
CA LEU A 35 -4.39 4.16 -19.28
C LEU A 35 -4.24 2.97 -20.25
N PRO A 36 -5.27 2.53 -21.00
CA PRO A 36 -5.11 1.41 -21.93
C PRO A 36 -4.13 1.70 -23.07
N LEU A 37 -4.07 2.95 -23.55
CA LEU A 37 -3.14 3.36 -24.60
C LEU A 37 -1.69 3.33 -24.09
N LEU A 38 -1.47 3.77 -22.86
CA LEU A 38 -0.16 3.71 -22.23
C LEU A 38 0.30 2.30 -21.95
N LEU A 39 -0.55 1.46 -21.36
CA LEU A 39 -0.20 0.07 -21.10
C LEU A 39 0.17 -0.67 -22.38
N ARG A 40 -0.57 -0.44 -23.49
CA ARG A 40 -0.23 -1.01 -24.80
C ARG A 40 1.14 -0.55 -25.29
N ARG A 41 1.44 0.76 -25.17
CA ARG A 41 2.73 1.32 -25.56
C ARG A 41 3.87 0.76 -24.71
N MET A 42 3.72 0.82 -23.39
CA MET A 42 4.73 0.36 -22.42
C MET A 42 5.00 -1.14 -22.55
N GLY A 43 3.95 -1.96 -22.71
CA GLY A 43 4.10 -3.39 -22.97
C GLY A 43 4.78 -3.70 -24.30
N GLY A 44 4.48 -2.94 -25.37
CA GLY A 44 5.14 -3.09 -26.67
C GLY A 44 6.62 -2.69 -26.68
N GLU A 45 7.00 -1.72 -25.86
CA GLU A 45 8.38 -1.24 -25.69
C GLU A 45 9.14 -1.96 -24.56
N ALA A 46 8.49 -2.89 -23.84
CA ALA A 46 9.00 -3.56 -22.63
C ALA A 46 9.49 -2.56 -21.55
N LEU A 47 8.78 -1.45 -21.39
CA LEU A 47 9.08 -0.41 -20.39
C LEU A 47 8.15 -0.51 -19.18
N PRO A 48 8.64 -0.17 -17.98
CA PRO A 48 7.80 -0.18 -16.77
C PRO A 48 6.86 1.03 -16.74
N MET A 49 5.81 0.92 -15.94
CA MET A 49 4.88 2.03 -15.68
C MET A 49 4.35 1.91 -14.27
N ALA A 50 4.18 3.04 -13.58
CA ALA A 50 3.57 3.05 -12.26
C ALA A 50 2.26 3.83 -12.23
N ALA A 51 1.38 3.41 -11.31
CA ALA A 51 0.20 4.18 -10.93
C ALA A 51 0.28 4.53 -9.43
N LEU A 52 -0.06 5.76 -9.10
CA LEU A 52 -0.24 6.20 -7.72
C LEU A 52 -1.72 6.54 -7.52
N MET A 53 -2.32 6.05 -6.44
CA MET A 53 -3.63 6.47 -5.98
C MET A 53 -3.46 7.29 -4.71
N LEU A 54 -4.00 8.50 -4.69
CA LEU A 54 -3.85 9.46 -3.61
C LEU A 54 -5.21 9.85 -3.05
N ASP A 55 -5.27 10.08 -1.74
CA ASP A 55 -6.45 10.59 -1.03
C ASP A 55 -6.02 11.65 -0.02
N ILE A 56 -6.79 12.74 0.05
CA ILE A 56 -6.58 13.80 1.04
C ILE A 56 -7.14 13.34 2.38
N ASP A 57 -6.27 13.22 3.38
CA ASP A 57 -6.64 12.64 4.65
C ASP A 57 -7.70 13.48 5.37
N HIS A 58 -8.77 12.81 5.81
CA HIS A 58 -9.86 13.42 6.57
C HIS A 58 -10.58 14.57 5.84
N PHE A 59 -10.58 14.60 4.50
CA PHE A 59 -11.13 15.70 3.72
C PHE A 59 -12.60 16.03 4.02
N LYS A 60 -13.45 15.01 4.25
CA LYS A 60 -14.83 15.25 4.70
C LYS A 60 -14.90 16.05 6.02
N LYS A 61 -14.15 15.63 7.05
CA LYS A 61 -14.10 16.34 8.34
C LYS A 61 -13.51 17.75 8.19
N PHE A 62 -12.55 17.91 7.28
CA PHE A 62 -12.00 19.21 6.93
C PHE A 62 -13.09 20.12 6.36
N ASN A 63 -13.88 19.64 5.39
CA ASN A 63 -14.99 20.41 4.81
C ASN A 63 -16.07 20.74 5.82
N ASP A 64 -16.41 19.80 6.71
CA ASP A 64 -17.37 20.03 7.80
C ASP A 64 -16.90 21.18 8.73
N LYS A 65 -15.59 21.36 8.89
CA LYS A 65 -15.00 22.40 9.76
C LYS A 65 -14.73 23.73 9.06
N TRP A 66 -14.28 23.72 7.81
CA TRP A 66 -13.76 24.90 7.10
C TRP A 66 -14.59 25.32 5.88
N GLY A 67 -15.63 24.55 5.57
CA GLY A 67 -16.52 24.75 4.44
C GLY A 67 -15.95 24.27 3.11
N HIS A 68 -16.86 23.94 2.20
CA HIS A 68 -16.53 23.45 0.85
C HIS A 68 -15.66 24.42 0.04
N SER A 69 -15.83 25.73 0.20
CA SER A 69 -15.00 26.72 -0.51
C SER A 69 -13.52 26.63 -0.12
N THR A 70 -13.23 26.35 1.16
CA THR A 70 -11.86 26.06 1.62
C THR A 70 -11.40 24.68 1.15
N GLY A 71 -12.29 23.69 1.14
CA GLY A 71 -12.04 22.39 0.51
C GLY A 71 -11.57 22.48 -0.93
N ASP A 72 -12.25 23.29 -1.75
CA ASP A 72 -11.90 23.52 -3.14
C ASP A 72 -10.52 24.18 -3.29
N ARG A 73 -10.13 25.07 -2.36
CA ARG A 73 -8.78 25.63 -2.31
C ARG A 73 -7.74 24.56 -2.01
N VAL A 74 -8.02 23.65 -1.07
CA VAL A 74 -7.15 22.52 -0.76
C VAL A 74 -7.00 21.60 -1.97
N LEU A 75 -8.09 21.25 -2.64
CA LEU A 75 -8.06 20.41 -3.85
C LEU A 75 -7.21 21.05 -4.96
N ARG A 76 -7.37 22.35 -5.22
CA ARG A 76 -6.54 23.11 -6.17
C ARG A 76 -5.07 23.09 -5.80
N HIS A 77 -4.78 23.39 -4.54
CA HIS A 77 -3.41 23.46 -4.03
C HIS A 77 -2.70 22.12 -4.13
N VAL A 78 -3.32 21.04 -3.62
CA VAL A 78 -2.78 19.69 -3.69
C VAL A 78 -2.57 19.25 -5.14
N SER A 79 -3.53 19.52 -6.02
CA SER A 79 -3.40 19.17 -7.45
C SER A 79 -2.23 19.92 -8.12
N GLY A 80 -2.02 21.19 -7.78
CA GLY A 80 -0.89 21.98 -8.25
C GLY A 80 0.46 21.39 -7.79
N LEU A 81 0.56 21.00 -6.51
CA LEU A 81 1.75 20.38 -5.94
C LEU A 81 2.04 19.01 -6.59
N ILE A 82 1.00 18.21 -6.85
CA ILE A 82 1.14 16.94 -7.57
C ILE A 82 1.69 17.18 -8.96
N ARG A 83 1.11 18.12 -9.73
CA ARG A 83 1.61 18.48 -11.07
C ARG A 83 3.06 18.94 -11.06
N GLN A 84 3.43 19.75 -10.07
CA GLN A 84 4.81 20.19 -9.89
C GLN A 84 5.74 19.01 -9.58
N ALA A 85 5.31 18.05 -8.75
CA ALA A 85 6.09 16.87 -8.47
C ALA A 85 6.27 16.03 -9.75
N VAL A 86 5.19 15.70 -10.45
CA VAL A 86 5.25 14.76 -11.59
C VAL A 86 5.78 15.37 -12.88
N MET A 87 6.10 16.67 -12.88
CA MET A 87 6.56 17.48 -14.02
C MET A 87 7.30 16.64 -15.06
N TYR A 88 6.80 16.64 -16.32
CA TYR A 88 7.30 15.90 -17.49
C TYR A 88 7.51 14.38 -17.33
N ARG A 89 7.18 13.76 -16.19
CA ARG A 89 7.34 12.32 -15.95
C ARG A 89 6.01 11.58 -15.89
N GLY A 90 4.91 12.30 -15.77
CA GLY A 90 3.59 11.71 -15.73
C GLY A 90 2.48 12.73 -15.75
N GLU A 91 1.26 12.22 -15.58
CA GLU A 91 0.02 12.99 -15.63
C GLU A 91 -0.84 12.66 -14.42
N ALA A 92 -1.46 13.68 -13.83
CA ALA A 92 -2.37 13.55 -12.71
C ALA A 92 -3.82 13.63 -13.19
N TYR A 93 -4.71 12.85 -12.59
CA TYR A 93 -6.12 12.76 -12.95
C TYR A 93 -6.97 12.87 -11.69
N ARG A 94 -8.07 13.62 -11.73
CA ARG A 94 -9.06 13.60 -10.67
C ARG A 94 -9.91 12.35 -10.78
N TYR A 95 -9.73 11.40 -9.87
CA TYR A 95 -10.42 10.12 -9.87
C TYR A 95 -11.82 10.20 -9.24
N GLY A 96 -11.90 10.93 -8.12
CA GLY A 96 -13.10 11.06 -7.30
C GLY A 96 -13.18 12.43 -6.60
N GLY A 97 -13.95 12.50 -5.51
CA GLY A 97 -14.14 13.74 -4.74
C GLY A 97 -12.82 14.34 -4.26
N GLU A 98 -12.12 13.61 -3.40
CA GLU A 98 -10.78 13.91 -2.88
C GLU A 98 -9.66 12.99 -3.42
N GLU A 99 -10.01 12.10 -4.35
CA GLU A 99 -9.11 11.08 -4.87
C GLU A 99 -8.42 11.54 -6.16
N ILE A 100 -7.09 11.41 -6.21
CA ILE A 100 -6.26 11.78 -7.36
C ILE A 100 -5.44 10.57 -7.78
N THR A 101 -5.40 10.26 -9.07
CA THR A 101 -4.54 9.23 -9.64
C THR A 101 -3.38 9.88 -10.38
N VAL A 102 -2.17 9.35 -10.27
CA VAL A 102 -1.04 9.73 -11.13
C VAL A 102 -0.59 8.52 -11.94
N LEU A 103 -0.35 8.71 -13.23
CA LEU A 103 0.30 7.74 -14.09
C LEU A 103 1.73 8.20 -14.38
N LEU A 104 2.71 7.32 -14.16
CA LEU A 104 4.13 7.55 -14.43
C LEU A 104 4.63 6.53 -15.47
N PRO A 105 4.59 6.85 -16.77
CA PRO A 105 5.18 6.01 -17.80
C PRO A 105 6.69 5.97 -17.70
N ASN A 106 7.28 4.83 -18.06
CA ASN A 106 8.73 4.60 -17.98
C ASN A 106 9.30 4.92 -16.57
N ALA A 107 8.56 4.53 -15.53
CA ALA A 107 8.97 4.69 -14.15
C ALA A 107 9.07 3.31 -13.48
N THR A 108 10.22 3.04 -12.90
CA THR A 108 10.44 1.87 -12.05
C THR A 108 9.68 1.98 -10.73
N PRO A 109 9.46 0.87 -10.00
CA PRO A 109 8.83 0.91 -8.67
C PRO A 109 9.52 1.87 -7.69
N ASP A 110 10.85 1.92 -7.70
CA ASP A 110 11.64 2.81 -6.84
C ASP A 110 11.42 4.29 -7.21
N GLU A 111 11.43 4.63 -8.51
CA GLU A 111 11.16 6.00 -8.97
C GLU A 111 9.73 6.45 -8.65
N ALA A 112 8.78 5.52 -8.73
CA ALA A 112 7.39 5.76 -8.37
C ALA A 112 7.24 6.01 -6.87
N SER A 113 7.88 5.19 -6.04
CA SER A 113 7.93 5.35 -4.57
C SER A 113 8.54 6.70 -4.17
N MET A 114 9.70 7.06 -4.75
CA MET A 114 10.32 8.37 -4.51
C MET A 114 9.42 9.53 -4.95
N THR A 115 8.69 9.38 -6.05
CA THR A 115 7.73 10.40 -6.51
C THR A 115 6.55 10.52 -5.56
N ALA A 116 6.01 9.40 -5.07
CA ALA A 116 4.94 9.37 -4.09
C ALA A 116 5.35 10.05 -2.78
N GLU A 117 6.54 9.74 -2.24
CA GLU A 117 7.06 10.37 -1.02
C GLU A 117 7.30 11.86 -1.21
N ARG A 118 7.83 12.26 -2.37
CA ARG A 118 7.97 13.68 -2.70
C ARG A 118 6.62 14.40 -2.72
N ILE A 119 5.59 13.81 -3.33
CA ILE A 119 4.23 14.39 -3.31
C ILE A 119 3.75 14.53 -1.87
N ARG A 120 3.84 13.47 -1.07
CA ARG A 120 3.39 13.45 0.33
C ARG A 120 4.06 14.55 1.15
N LEU A 121 5.37 14.67 1.05
CA LEU A 121 6.15 15.69 1.75
C LEU A 121 5.87 17.10 1.24
N LEU A 122 5.70 17.31 -0.07
CA LEU A 122 5.35 18.61 -0.62
C LEU A 122 3.99 19.10 -0.12
N VAL A 123 2.99 18.21 -0.08
CA VAL A 123 1.66 18.53 0.47
C VAL A 123 1.75 18.85 1.96
N TYR A 124 2.42 18.01 2.75
CA TYR A 124 2.54 18.21 4.19
C TYR A 124 3.25 19.52 4.57
N ASN A 125 4.27 19.90 3.80
CA ASN A 125 5.08 21.09 4.04
C ASN A 125 4.55 22.36 3.35
N SER A 126 3.39 22.31 2.69
CA SER A 126 2.79 23.46 2.01
C SER A 126 1.38 23.75 2.54
N PRO A 127 1.26 24.40 3.71
CA PRO A 127 -0.04 24.70 4.31
C PRO A 127 -0.92 25.57 3.41
N VAL A 128 -2.23 25.42 3.54
CA VAL A 128 -3.23 26.28 2.88
C VAL A 128 -3.73 27.31 3.90
N GLU A 129 -3.86 28.57 3.48
CA GLU A 129 -4.45 29.60 4.35
C GLU A 129 -5.96 29.34 4.55
N GLY A 130 -6.34 29.15 5.82
CA GLY A 130 -7.70 28.94 6.27
C GLY A 130 -8.31 30.18 6.89
N SER A 131 -9.61 30.37 6.67
CA SER A 131 -10.44 31.38 7.35
C SER A 131 -11.60 30.66 8.03
N HIS A 132 -11.83 30.91 9.32
CA HIS A 132 -12.93 30.29 10.06
C HIS A 132 -14.27 30.82 9.54
N GLN A 133 -15.20 29.93 9.17
CA GLN A 133 -16.54 30.35 8.70
C GLN A 133 -17.31 31.10 9.78
N GLU A 134 -17.18 30.69 11.04
CA GLU A 134 -17.87 31.32 12.18
C GLU A 134 -17.15 32.59 12.68
N GLN A 135 -15.93 32.86 12.20
CA GLN A 135 -15.12 34.01 12.61
C GLN A 135 -14.41 34.62 11.39
N PRO A 136 -15.17 35.24 10.46
CA PRO A 136 -14.61 35.77 9.21
C PRO A 136 -13.63 36.94 9.41
N GLU A 137 -13.65 37.60 10.57
CA GLU A 137 -12.70 38.66 10.92
C GLU A 137 -11.41 38.17 11.60
N ALA A 138 -11.30 36.87 11.88
CA ALA A 138 -10.08 36.29 12.43
C ALA A 138 -8.97 36.25 11.37
N ALA A 139 -7.72 36.42 11.82
CA ALA A 139 -6.55 36.31 10.96
C ALA A 139 -6.48 34.91 10.30
N PRO A 140 -6.02 34.81 9.03
CA PRO A 140 -5.83 33.52 8.38
C PRO A 140 -4.91 32.60 9.18
N VAL A 141 -5.25 31.31 9.26
CA VAL A 141 -4.44 30.30 9.94
C VAL A 141 -3.86 29.30 8.93
N PRO A 142 -2.61 28.86 9.08
CA PRO A 142 -2.05 27.83 8.22
C PRO A 142 -2.69 26.47 8.52
N LEU A 143 -3.31 25.87 7.50
CA LEU A 143 -3.93 24.56 7.57
C LEU A 143 -2.98 23.52 6.98
N ILE A 144 -2.47 22.63 7.84
CA ILE A 144 -1.65 21.49 7.41
C ILE A 144 -2.57 20.43 6.81
N ILE A 145 -2.22 19.99 5.60
CA ILE A 145 -2.92 18.95 4.86
C ILE A 145 -1.98 17.75 4.72
N SER A 146 -2.50 16.54 4.88
CA SER A 146 -1.75 15.31 4.56
C SER A 146 -2.48 14.50 3.51
N VAL A 147 -1.71 13.66 2.82
CA VAL A 147 -2.23 12.69 1.85
C VAL A 147 -1.69 11.31 2.16
N SER A 148 -2.53 10.32 1.93
CA SER A 148 -2.12 8.92 1.86
C SER A 148 -1.94 8.52 0.41
N VAL A 149 -0.94 7.68 0.12
CA VAL A 149 -0.61 7.28 -1.26
C VAL A 149 -0.42 5.78 -1.35
N GLY A 150 -1.10 5.14 -2.30
CA GLY A 150 -0.83 3.77 -2.73
C GLY A 150 -0.10 3.76 -4.06
N VAL A 151 0.92 2.92 -4.21
CA VAL A 151 1.74 2.80 -5.43
C VAL A 151 1.58 1.40 -6.00
N SER A 152 1.48 1.24 -7.31
CA SER A 152 1.61 -0.06 -7.99
C SER A 152 2.41 0.10 -9.27
N SER A 153 2.91 -1.01 -9.81
CA SER A 153 3.78 -0.97 -10.99
C SER A 153 3.52 -2.12 -11.95
N PHE A 154 3.49 -1.81 -13.24
CA PHE A 154 3.56 -2.75 -14.36
C PHE A 154 5.03 -2.91 -14.77
N PRO A 155 5.51 -4.14 -15.05
CA PRO A 155 4.76 -5.39 -15.13
C PRO A 155 4.72 -6.19 -13.81
N SER A 156 5.04 -5.61 -12.65
CA SER A 156 4.91 -6.33 -11.37
C SER A 156 3.48 -6.85 -11.17
N VAL A 157 2.49 -6.04 -11.50
CA VAL A 157 1.10 -6.47 -11.72
C VAL A 157 0.72 -6.39 -13.19
N GLU A 158 -0.32 -7.13 -13.57
CA GLU A 158 -0.93 -7.00 -14.88
C GLU A 158 -1.53 -5.60 -15.07
N GLY A 159 -1.51 -5.11 -16.31
CA GLY A 159 -1.99 -3.75 -16.61
C GLY A 159 -3.46 -3.52 -16.23
N SER A 160 -4.30 -4.57 -16.33
CA SER A 160 -5.70 -4.53 -15.89
C SER A 160 -5.86 -4.41 -14.38
N GLU A 161 -4.85 -4.80 -13.61
CA GLU A 161 -4.85 -4.79 -12.14
C GLU A 161 -4.17 -3.55 -11.57
N LEU A 162 -3.45 -2.78 -12.40
CA LEU A 162 -2.61 -1.66 -11.97
C LEU A 162 -3.33 -0.68 -11.03
N LEU A 163 -4.52 -0.19 -11.42
CA LEU A 163 -5.28 0.73 -10.56
C LEU A 163 -5.85 0.06 -9.31
N VAL A 164 -6.29 -1.20 -9.41
CA VAL A 164 -6.83 -1.97 -8.27
C VAL A 164 -5.75 -2.21 -7.22
N ALA A 165 -4.54 -2.56 -7.66
CA ALA A 165 -3.36 -2.70 -6.83
C ALA A 165 -2.98 -1.39 -6.11
N ALA A 166 -2.96 -0.27 -6.83
CA ALA A 166 -2.67 1.04 -6.22
C ALA A 166 -3.73 1.43 -5.18
N ASP A 167 -5.01 1.15 -5.45
CA ASP A 167 -6.11 1.38 -4.50
C ASP A 167 -5.97 0.51 -3.23
N GLN A 168 -5.60 -0.76 -3.38
CA GLN A 168 -5.32 -1.65 -2.23
C GLN A 168 -4.16 -1.12 -1.36
N ALA A 169 -3.09 -0.64 -1.99
CA ALA A 169 -1.99 -0.01 -1.26
C ALA A 169 -2.42 1.31 -0.57
N LEU A 170 -3.28 2.11 -1.21
CA LEU A 170 -3.83 3.32 -0.60
C LEU A 170 -4.69 2.98 0.62
N TYR A 171 -5.50 1.93 0.52
CA TYR A 171 -6.28 1.42 1.64
C TYR A 171 -5.37 1.00 2.81
N GLN A 172 -4.26 0.32 2.53
CA GLN A 172 -3.25 0.00 3.54
C GLN A 172 -2.67 1.28 4.18
N ALA A 173 -2.29 2.28 3.37
CA ALA A 173 -1.78 3.56 3.88
C ALA A 173 -2.77 4.24 4.85
N LYS A 174 -4.07 4.22 4.51
CA LYS A 174 -5.14 4.77 5.37
C LYS A 174 -5.29 4.01 6.69
N ASN A 175 -5.13 2.69 6.66
CA ASN A 175 -5.28 1.83 7.84
C ASN A 175 -4.06 1.87 8.77
N GLU A 176 -2.86 2.03 8.22
CA GLU A 176 -1.63 2.10 9.02
C GLU A 176 -1.38 3.49 9.64
N GLY A 177 -2.36 4.40 9.56
CA GLY A 177 -2.30 5.69 10.25
C GLY A 177 -2.16 6.91 9.34
N ARG A 178 -2.39 6.75 8.02
CA ARG A 178 -2.40 7.83 7.03
C ARG A 178 -1.05 8.55 6.91
N ASN A 179 -1.01 9.65 6.13
CA ASN A 179 0.18 10.45 5.86
C ASN A 179 1.41 9.59 5.54
N ARG A 180 1.24 8.61 4.66
CA ARG A 180 2.30 7.67 4.26
C ARG A 180 2.10 7.18 2.84
N VAL A 181 3.18 6.62 2.30
CA VAL A 181 3.18 5.87 1.05
C VAL A 181 3.19 4.37 1.39
N CYS A 182 2.34 3.60 0.73
CA CYS A 182 2.41 2.15 0.72
C CYS A 182 2.59 1.67 -0.73
N ILE A 183 3.41 0.65 -0.94
CA ILE A 183 3.68 0.08 -2.25
C ILE A 183 2.97 -1.27 -2.34
N TYR A 184 2.12 -1.42 -3.35
CA TYR A 184 1.51 -2.67 -3.70
C TYR A 184 2.57 -3.64 -4.20
N SER A 185 2.59 -4.80 -3.57
CA SER A 185 3.43 -5.91 -4.01
C SER A 185 2.52 -7.11 -4.29
N PRO A 186 2.44 -7.60 -5.54
CA PRO A 186 1.57 -8.73 -5.91
C PRO A 186 1.93 -10.03 -5.16
N ASP A 187 3.21 -10.19 -4.84
CA ASP A 187 3.70 -11.29 -4.01
C ASP A 187 3.88 -10.89 -2.54
N GLY A 188 3.48 -9.67 -2.15
CA GLY A 188 3.90 -9.06 -0.90
C GLY A 188 5.42 -8.80 -0.84
N SER A 189 6.14 -8.91 -1.95
CA SER A 189 7.60 -8.76 -2.07
C SER A 189 8.04 -7.30 -2.26
N GLY A 190 7.73 -6.44 -1.29
CA GLY A 190 8.71 -5.40 -0.94
C GLY A 190 9.92 -6.11 -0.36
N ASN A 191 11.13 -5.65 -0.66
CA ASN A 191 12.34 -6.09 0.02
C ASN A 191 12.29 -5.63 1.49
N ASP A 192 11.43 -6.25 2.28
CA ASP A 192 11.11 -5.91 3.67
C ASP A 192 11.93 -6.73 4.66
N GLY A 193 12.95 -7.49 4.23
CA GLY A 193 13.66 -8.39 5.15
C GLY A 193 12.75 -9.46 5.77
N LYS A 194 11.65 -9.81 5.08
CA LYS A 194 10.72 -10.87 5.49
C LYS A 194 11.49 -12.12 5.89
N VAL A 195 11.07 -12.71 7.01
CA VAL A 195 11.66 -13.94 7.50
C VAL A 195 10.72 -15.09 7.25
N THR A 196 11.26 -16.17 6.70
CA THR A 196 10.56 -17.43 6.54
C THR A 196 10.54 -18.15 7.87
N LEU A 197 9.34 -18.43 8.39
CA LEU A 197 9.15 -19.35 9.50
C LEU A 197 8.81 -20.73 8.95
N GLU A 198 9.53 -21.72 9.45
CA GLU A 198 9.23 -23.13 9.24
C GLU A 198 8.30 -23.60 10.34
N VAL A 199 7.12 -24.11 9.96
CA VAL A 199 6.08 -24.50 10.90
C VAL A 199 5.79 -25.97 10.79
N THR A 200 5.79 -26.65 11.94
CA THR A 200 5.20 -27.98 12.08
C THR A 200 3.80 -27.86 12.67
N PHE A 201 2.81 -28.43 11.99
CA PHE A 201 1.45 -28.63 12.51
C PHE A 201 1.19 -30.13 12.68
N PRO A 202 0.94 -30.64 13.91
CA PRO A 202 0.88 -32.07 14.20
C PRO A 202 -0.49 -32.68 13.88
N ALA A 203 -1.05 -32.32 12.72
CA ALA A 203 -2.22 -32.92 12.12
C ALA A 203 -2.20 -32.67 10.60
N PRO A 204 -2.96 -33.44 9.81
CA PRO A 204 -3.28 -33.07 8.43
C PRO A 204 -4.00 -31.72 8.39
N SER A 205 -3.63 -30.87 7.43
CA SER A 205 -4.20 -29.53 7.26
C SER A 205 -4.66 -29.26 5.84
N SER A 206 -5.75 -28.49 5.72
CA SER A 206 -6.32 -28.02 4.45
C SER A 206 -5.70 -26.71 3.93
N ILE A 207 -4.75 -26.09 4.65
CA ILE A 207 -4.04 -24.88 4.18
C ILE A 207 -3.34 -25.14 2.86
N SER A 208 -3.21 -24.12 2.02
CA SER A 208 -2.60 -24.24 0.69
C SER A 208 -1.45 -23.26 0.53
N GLU A 209 -0.52 -23.55 -0.38
CA GLU A 209 0.45 -22.56 -0.84
C GLU A 209 -0.30 -21.32 -1.36
N GLY A 210 0.18 -20.13 -1.00
CA GLY A 210 -0.48 -18.87 -1.28
C GLY A 210 -1.58 -18.46 -0.29
N SER A 211 -2.04 -19.35 0.61
CA SER A 211 -3.00 -18.97 1.67
C SER A 211 -2.39 -17.92 2.61
N TYR A 212 -3.21 -16.96 3.05
CA TYR A 212 -2.86 -16.06 4.15
C TYR A 212 -3.46 -16.60 5.44
N ILE A 213 -2.60 -17.00 6.38
CA ILE A 213 -3.02 -17.73 7.58
C ILE A 213 -2.65 -17.00 8.86
N ILE A 214 -3.36 -17.32 9.95
CA ILE A 214 -3.14 -16.81 11.29
C ILE A 214 -2.83 -17.98 12.23
N LEU A 215 -1.70 -17.90 12.94
CA LEU A 215 -1.35 -18.79 14.04
C LEU A 215 -1.68 -18.10 15.36
N THR A 216 -2.58 -18.69 16.16
CA THR A 216 -3.01 -18.10 17.45
C THR A 216 -2.50 -18.90 18.66
N ARG A 217 -2.00 -20.12 18.44
CA ARG A 217 -1.43 -20.96 19.49
C ARG A 217 -0.23 -21.72 18.96
N TRP A 218 0.98 -21.36 19.39
CA TRP A 218 2.22 -21.95 18.87
C TRP A 218 3.34 -21.90 19.91
N PHE A 219 4.44 -22.61 19.67
CA PHE A 219 5.66 -22.56 20.49
C PHE A 219 6.90 -22.84 19.65
N ARG A 220 8.09 -22.61 20.21
CA ARG A 220 9.38 -22.73 19.50
C ARG A 220 10.21 -23.90 20.03
N HIS A 221 10.92 -24.59 19.15
CA HIS A 221 11.96 -25.56 19.54
C HIS A 221 13.28 -24.85 19.87
N ARG A 222 14.05 -25.35 20.86
CA ARG A 222 15.20 -24.59 21.43
C ARG A 222 16.42 -24.43 20.51
N GLN A 223 16.46 -25.09 19.34
CA GLN A 223 17.67 -25.21 18.52
C GLN A 223 17.73 -24.24 17.32
N GLU A 224 16.59 -23.81 16.76
CA GLU A 224 16.55 -22.88 15.61
C GLU A 224 15.54 -21.76 15.83
N MET A 225 15.87 -20.53 15.39
CA MET A 225 15.05 -19.35 15.65
C MET A 225 13.80 -19.26 14.76
N THR A 226 13.83 -19.90 13.60
CA THR A 226 12.79 -19.84 12.56
C THR A 226 11.86 -21.06 12.58
N GLU A 227 12.13 -22.05 13.43
CA GLU A 227 11.34 -23.28 13.52
C GLU A 227 10.34 -23.23 14.69
N ILE A 228 9.05 -23.31 14.37
CA ILE A 228 7.96 -23.27 15.35
C ILE A 228 6.99 -24.44 15.15
N GLU A 229 6.27 -24.77 16.22
CA GLU A 229 5.18 -25.74 16.19
C GLU A 229 3.85 -25.04 16.50
N ALA A 230 2.92 -25.11 15.54
CA ALA A 230 1.59 -24.54 15.67
C ALA A 230 0.60 -25.57 16.21
N ARG A 231 -0.33 -25.11 17.04
CA ARG A 231 -1.44 -25.88 17.61
C ARG A 231 -2.81 -25.33 17.25
N GLU A 232 -2.86 -24.10 16.77
CA GLU A 232 -4.06 -23.51 16.19
C GLU A 232 -3.68 -22.65 15.00
N ILE A 233 -4.27 -22.98 13.86
CA ILE A 233 -4.13 -22.25 12.60
C ILE A 233 -5.51 -21.88 12.05
N SER A 234 -5.58 -20.77 11.34
CA SER A 234 -6.79 -20.37 10.62
C SER A 234 -6.48 -19.71 9.29
N ASP A 235 -7.32 -19.95 8.29
CA ASP A 235 -7.36 -19.25 7.00
C ASP A 235 -8.72 -18.53 6.92
N PRO A 236 -8.77 -17.23 7.30
CA PRO A 236 -10.02 -16.47 7.32
C PRO A 236 -10.69 -16.36 5.95
N SER A 237 -9.90 -16.33 4.87
CA SER A 237 -10.41 -16.20 3.51
C SER A 237 -11.23 -17.42 3.06
N ARG A 238 -10.92 -18.58 3.65
CA ARG A 238 -11.59 -19.86 3.40
C ARG A 238 -12.50 -20.30 4.54
N GLY A 239 -12.57 -19.53 5.62
CA GLY A 239 -13.31 -19.89 6.84
C GLY A 239 -12.76 -21.14 7.54
N VAL A 240 -11.48 -21.46 7.33
CA VAL A 240 -10.84 -22.64 7.91
C VAL A 240 -10.27 -22.29 9.28
N ARG A 241 -10.53 -23.13 10.28
CA ARG A 241 -9.89 -23.08 11.60
C ARG A 241 -9.60 -24.51 12.05
N GLU A 242 -8.33 -24.80 12.30
CA GLU A 242 -7.84 -26.14 12.61
C GLU A 242 -7.02 -26.10 13.91
N ILE A 243 -7.31 -27.04 14.81
CA ILE A 243 -6.68 -27.13 16.13
C ILE A 243 -6.09 -28.53 16.26
N ALA A 244 -4.81 -28.61 16.64
CA ALA A 244 -4.13 -29.87 16.89
C ALA A 244 -3.95 -30.12 18.40
N GLU A 245 -4.37 -31.30 18.85
CA GLU A 245 -4.22 -31.74 20.24
C GLU A 245 -2.81 -32.26 20.54
N GLY A 246 -2.36 -32.12 21.78
CA GLY A 246 -1.07 -32.64 22.23
C GLY A 246 -0.56 -32.00 23.51
N ARG A 247 0.55 -32.54 24.03
CA ARG A 247 1.19 -32.05 25.25
C ARG A 247 1.76 -30.66 25.03
N ALA A 248 1.37 -29.70 25.87
CA ALA A 248 1.96 -28.37 25.86
C ALA A 248 3.44 -28.45 26.28
N PRO A 249 4.32 -27.61 25.71
CA PRO A 249 5.71 -27.52 26.16
C PRO A 249 5.75 -27.02 27.62
N ASP A 250 6.82 -27.34 28.34
CA ASP A 250 6.96 -26.98 29.77
C ASP A 250 6.90 -25.45 30.02
N GLY A 251 7.13 -24.62 29.00
CA GLY A 251 6.99 -23.15 29.04
C GLY A 251 5.63 -22.60 28.58
N GLY A 252 4.67 -23.47 28.27
CA GLY A 252 3.34 -23.11 27.77
C GLY A 252 3.34 -22.57 26.34
N TYR A 253 2.14 -22.30 25.81
CA TYR A 253 1.98 -21.74 24.46
C TYR A 253 2.26 -20.23 24.43
N VAL A 254 2.75 -19.75 23.29
CA VAL A 254 2.66 -18.36 22.91
C VAL A 254 1.29 -18.14 22.27
N THR A 255 0.57 -17.12 22.75
CA THR A 255 -0.78 -16.76 22.29
C THR A 255 -0.78 -15.49 21.44
N ALA A 256 0.41 -14.99 21.09
CA ALA A 256 0.55 -13.88 20.16
C ALA A 256 0.19 -14.35 18.75
N GLU A 257 -0.62 -13.57 18.06
CA GLU A 257 -1.02 -13.89 16.69
C GLU A 257 0.16 -13.68 15.74
N ILE A 258 0.49 -14.69 14.96
CA ILE A 258 1.40 -14.55 13.82
C ILE A 258 0.57 -14.68 12.56
N THR A 259 0.68 -13.70 11.67
CA THR A 259 -0.01 -13.73 10.38
C THR A 259 0.99 -13.69 9.25
N GLY A 260 0.70 -14.39 8.16
CA GLY A 260 1.59 -14.38 6.99
C GLY A 260 1.10 -15.26 5.86
N ARG A 261 1.86 -15.24 4.76
CA ARG A 261 1.53 -15.96 3.52
C ARG A 261 2.30 -17.27 3.44
N VAL A 262 1.58 -18.38 3.26
CA VAL A 262 2.16 -19.71 3.08
C VAL A 262 2.90 -19.75 1.74
N THR A 263 4.17 -20.14 1.78
CA THR A 263 5.07 -20.22 0.63
C THR A 263 5.41 -21.65 0.23
N SER A 264 5.24 -22.60 1.13
CA SER A 264 5.40 -24.03 0.84
C SER A 264 4.50 -24.86 1.75
N VAL A 265 4.03 -26.03 1.29
CA VAL A 265 3.31 -27.00 2.13
C VAL A 265 3.75 -28.42 1.78
N GLU A 266 4.29 -29.15 2.75
CA GLU A 266 4.54 -30.59 2.68
C GLU A 266 3.59 -31.33 3.63
N ARG A 267 2.84 -32.29 3.11
CA ARG A 267 1.90 -33.10 3.92
C ARG A 267 2.46 -34.51 4.12
N ARG A 268 2.45 -34.96 5.37
CA ARG A 268 2.70 -36.34 5.77
C ARG A 268 1.45 -36.93 6.41
N VAL A 269 1.47 -38.24 6.66
CA VAL A 269 0.31 -39.01 7.14
C VAL A 269 -0.26 -38.45 8.46
N ASP A 270 0.60 -37.93 9.34
CA ASP A 270 0.27 -37.47 10.68
C ASP A 270 0.56 -35.98 10.93
N LYS A 271 1.20 -35.29 9.98
CA LYS A 271 1.70 -33.91 10.14
C LYS A 271 1.64 -33.11 8.86
N THR A 272 1.54 -31.80 9.02
CA THR A 272 1.73 -30.83 7.94
C THR A 272 2.93 -29.95 8.28
N PHE A 273 3.87 -29.84 7.36
CA PHE A 273 4.98 -28.90 7.41
C PHE A 273 4.69 -27.79 6.41
N PHE A 274 4.93 -26.55 6.78
CA PHE A 274 4.76 -25.44 5.87
C PHE A 274 5.69 -24.29 6.23
N SER A 275 6.15 -23.60 5.20
CA SER A 275 6.90 -22.36 5.35
C SER A 275 5.95 -21.20 5.11
N PHE A 276 6.02 -20.13 5.89
CA PHE A 276 5.25 -18.92 5.62
C PHE A 276 6.03 -17.65 5.94
N GLU A 277 5.86 -16.64 5.10
CA GLU A 277 6.57 -15.36 5.20
C GLU A 277 5.88 -14.43 6.19
N VAL A 278 6.66 -13.94 7.15
CA VAL A 278 6.23 -12.93 8.13
C VAL A 278 7.09 -11.67 8.01
N ARG A 279 6.54 -10.54 8.46
CA ARG A 279 7.27 -9.27 8.50
C ARG A 279 8.34 -9.30 9.63
N PRO A 280 9.49 -8.61 9.50
CA PRO A 280 10.53 -8.60 10.55
C PRO A 280 10.02 -8.12 11.92
N GLU A 281 9.08 -7.18 11.96
CA GLU A 281 8.52 -6.65 13.20
C GLU A 281 7.72 -7.72 13.96
N THR A 282 7.15 -8.69 13.22
CA THR A 282 6.48 -9.86 13.81
C THR A 282 7.46 -10.70 14.62
N LEU A 283 8.71 -10.84 14.16
CA LEU A 283 9.76 -11.52 14.93
C LEU A 283 10.15 -10.74 16.19
N GLU A 284 10.32 -9.43 16.13
CA GLU A 284 10.63 -8.62 17.32
C GLU A 284 9.54 -8.73 18.40
N LEU A 285 8.27 -8.75 17.99
CA LEU A 285 7.13 -8.98 18.88
C LEU A 285 7.10 -10.40 19.46
N MET A 286 7.44 -11.42 18.65
CA MET A 286 7.64 -12.81 19.12
C MET A 286 8.75 -12.89 20.18
N PHE A 287 9.87 -12.18 19.98
CA PHE A 287 11.01 -12.17 20.92
C PHE A 287 10.67 -11.50 22.25
N ASN A 288 9.89 -10.41 22.23
CA ASN A 288 9.50 -9.70 23.46
C ASN A 288 8.52 -10.53 24.31
N HIS A 289 7.55 -11.22 23.68
CA HIS A 289 6.61 -12.09 24.40
C HIS A 289 7.28 -13.35 25.01
N LEU A 290 8.38 -13.82 24.42
CA LEU A 290 9.14 -14.95 24.95
C LEU A 290 10.06 -14.56 26.12
N LYS A 291 10.55 -13.31 26.16
CA LYS A 291 11.37 -12.81 27.28
C LYS A 291 10.56 -12.62 28.57
N ASP A 292 9.29 -12.25 28.48
CA ASP A 292 8.42 -12.07 29.66
C ASP A 292 7.97 -13.38 30.31
N LYS A 293 8.04 -14.52 29.61
CA LYS A 293 7.76 -15.86 30.17
C LYS A 293 8.99 -16.59 30.71
N GLY A 294 10.17 -15.96 30.66
CA GLY A 294 11.45 -16.51 31.12
C GLY A 294 11.89 -16.06 32.52
N LYS A 295 10.98 -15.48 33.32
CA LYS A 295 11.16 -15.20 34.75
C LYS A 295 10.24 -16.05 35.61
#